data_AF-A0A954WN41-F1
#
_entry.id   AF-A0A954WN41-F1
#
_cell.length_a   1.000
_cell.length_b   1.000
_cell.length_c   1.000
_cell.angle_alpha   90.00
_cell.angle_beta   90.00
_cell.angle_gamma   90.00
#
_symmetry.space_group_name_H-M   'P 1'
#
loop_
_entity.id
_entity.type
_entity.pdbx_description
1 polymer ?
#
loop_
_entity_poly.entity_id
_entity_poly.type
_entity_poly.pdbx_seq_one_letter_code
_entity_poly.pdbx_strand_id
1 'polypeptide(L)'
;MHVSNHTYVYALIIVLATGWVARPTSDTTTSLTDSGLAEPDPLVAPIVISGDTSSDKRATFHPHGEQVCASGCAVSRHPTDTLTPERFHQFAERFDQPGDLASDHKRLDALDSLLYYGPQTSHMLLQFPNAISDRNADVLREHLSVTHVRLSIRVVDEAGTIRSWIPPTRVPFDRRHVFQMETERLQPHVTSGTVKRVGVDRLWARL
;
A
#
# COMPACT_ATOMS: atom_id res chain seq x y z
N MET A 1 38.53 24.50 -1.98
CA MET A 1 37.93 23.15 -1.90
C MET A 1 36.56 23.34 -1.26
N HIS A 2 35.49 23.45 -2.05
CA HIS A 2 34.13 23.69 -1.53
C HIS A 2 33.48 22.35 -1.20
N VAL A 3 33.29 22.10 0.09
CA VAL A 3 32.50 20.96 0.57
C VAL A 3 31.03 21.38 0.50
N SER A 4 30.27 20.77 -0.42
CA SER A 4 28.83 20.98 -0.51
C SER A 4 28.16 20.15 0.59
N ASN A 5 27.55 20.82 1.56
CA ASN A 5 26.70 20.17 2.56
C ASN A 5 25.40 19.72 1.88
N HIS A 6 25.27 18.42 1.64
CA HIS A 6 24.00 17.82 1.25
C HIS A 6 23.11 17.68 2.48
N THR A 7 22.18 18.62 2.67
CA THR A 7 21.09 18.48 3.62
C THR A 7 20.09 17.48 3.05
N TYR A 8 20.02 16.28 3.64
CA TYR A 8 18.97 15.31 3.32
C TYR A 8 17.74 15.63 4.16
N VAL A 9 16.67 16.11 3.53
CA VAL A 9 15.36 16.26 4.16
C VAL A 9 14.68 14.89 4.09
N TYR A 10 14.47 14.26 5.24
CA TYR A 10 13.67 13.04 5.34
C TYR A 10 12.22 13.44 5.66
N ALA A 11 11.33 13.36 4.67
CA ALA A 11 9.90 13.51 4.92
C ALA A 11 9.33 12.14 5.35
N LEU A 12 8.78 12.05 6.57
CA LEU A 12 7.95 10.92 6.96
C LEU A 12 6.56 11.14 6.34
N ILE A 13 6.32 10.50 5.22
CA ILE A 13 5.07 10.66 4.46
C ILE A 13 4.13 9.53 4.85
N ILE A 14 3.06 9.84 5.57
CA ILE A 14 1.94 8.92 5.80
C ILE A 14 0.89 9.21 4.73
N VAL A 15 0.88 8.41 3.66
CA VAL A 15 -0.18 8.50 2.65
C VAL A 15 -1.31 7.55 3.02
N LEU A 16 -2.49 8.10 3.27
CA LEU A 16 -3.76 7.36 3.28
C LEU A 16 -4.32 7.39 1.86
N ALA A 17 -4.03 6.37 1.05
CA ALA A 17 -4.72 6.21 -0.21
C ALA A 17 -6.13 5.64 0.07
N THR A 18 -7.17 6.43 -0.22
CA THR A 18 -8.54 5.93 -0.38
C THR A 18 -8.81 5.83 -1.87
N GLY A 19 -8.52 4.68 -2.46
CA GLY A 19 -8.85 4.42 -3.86
C GLY A 19 -10.33 4.05 -3.95
N TRP A 20 -11.22 4.99 -4.29
CA TRP A 20 -12.57 4.61 -4.69
C TRP A 20 -12.49 3.89 -6.03
N VAL A 21 -12.63 2.56 -6.05
CA VAL A 21 -13.04 1.86 -7.27
C VAL A 21 -14.46 2.32 -7.55
N ALA A 22 -14.62 3.23 -8.50
CA ALA A 22 -15.92 3.78 -8.87
C ALA A 22 -16.84 2.65 -9.38
N ARG A 23 -17.75 2.17 -8.50
CA ARG A 23 -19.02 1.63 -8.97
C ARG A 23 -19.90 2.81 -9.39
N PRO A 24 -20.61 2.74 -10.53
CA PRO A 24 -21.46 3.84 -10.97
C PRO A 24 -22.68 3.91 -10.05
N THR A 25 -22.62 4.79 -9.05
CA THR A 25 -23.78 5.18 -8.25
C THR A 25 -23.73 6.69 -8.01
N SER A 26 -24.88 7.30 -8.27
CA SER A 26 -25.20 8.73 -8.27
C SER A 26 -24.64 9.56 -7.12
N ASP A 27 -24.25 10.78 -7.46
CA ASP A 27 -23.74 11.87 -6.63
C ASP A 27 -24.30 11.93 -5.20
N THR A 28 -23.40 11.82 -4.22
CA THR A 28 -23.59 12.39 -2.87
C THR A 28 -22.21 12.72 -2.29
N THR A 29 -21.82 14.00 -2.37
CA THR A 29 -20.63 14.53 -1.70
C THR A 29 -20.90 14.66 -0.21
N THR A 30 -20.34 13.76 0.61
CA THR A 30 -20.36 13.90 2.08
C THR A 30 -18.97 14.31 2.55
N SER A 31 -18.87 15.50 3.13
CA SER A 31 -17.66 16.02 3.78
C SER A 31 -17.47 15.30 5.13
N LEU A 32 -16.36 14.59 5.28
CA LEU A 32 -15.89 14.04 6.56
C LEU A 32 -14.76 14.93 7.07
N THR A 33 -15.07 15.80 8.02
CA THR A 33 -14.08 16.48 8.86
C THR A 33 -14.42 16.10 10.29
N ASP A 34 -13.58 15.27 10.92
CA ASP A 34 -13.15 15.38 12.32
C ASP A 34 -12.34 14.13 12.71
N SER A 35 -11.04 14.18 12.49
CA SER A 35 -10.09 13.36 13.26
C SER A 35 -8.87 14.22 13.49
N GLY A 36 -8.55 14.46 14.77
CA GLY A 36 -7.50 15.38 15.25
C GLY A 36 -6.09 15.00 14.84
N LEU A 37 -5.83 15.03 13.54
CA LEU A 37 -4.50 15.03 12.96
C LEU A 37 -3.90 16.42 13.19
N ALA A 38 -2.67 16.47 13.70
CA ALA A 38 -1.92 17.72 13.82
C ALA A 38 -1.96 18.49 12.49
N GLU A 39 -2.08 19.82 12.55
CA GLU A 39 -2.03 20.64 11.33
C GLU A 39 -0.80 20.25 10.51
N PRO A 40 -0.97 19.92 9.22
CA PRO A 40 0.14 19.52 8.38
C PRO A 40 1.18 20.63 8.35
N ASP A 41 2.46 20.28 8.56
CA ASP A 41 3.57 21.21 8.49
C ASP A 41 3.51 21.93 7.12
N PRO A 42 3.35 23.27 7.09
CA PRO A 42 3.21 24.01 5.83
C PRO A 42 4.44 23.86 4.93
N LEU A 43 5.59 23.44 5.48
CA LEU A 43 6.82 23.22 4.73
C LEU A 43 6.89 21.84 4.05
N VAL A 44 5.91 20.95 4.29
CA VAL A 44 5.86 19.61 3.69
C VAL A 44 4.74 19.57 2.65
N ALA A 45 5.13 19.65 1.38
CA ALA A 45 4.25 19.49 0.24
C ALA A 45 3.37 18.23 0.35
N PRO A 46 2.03 18.34 0.16
CA PRO A 46 1.15 17.18 0.22
C PRO A 46 1.44 16.23 -0.94
N ILE A 47 1.56 14.94 -0.64
CA ILE A 47 1.71 13.88 -1.64
C ILE A 47 0.35 13.24 -1.91
N VAL A 48 -0.11 13.35 -3.15
CA VAL A 48 -1.33 12.69 -3.62
C VAL A 48 -0.95 11.39 -4.31
N ILE A 49 -1.54 10.28 -3.87
CA ILE A 49 -1.44 8.96 -4.51
C ILE A 49 -2.82 8.55 -5.03
N SER A 50 -2.90 8.28 -6.33
CA SER A 50 -4.09 7.71 -6.99
C SER A 50 -3.69 6.46 -7.76
N GLY A 51 -4.53 5.42 -7.77
CA GLY A 51 -4.16 4.19 -8.46
C GLY A 51 -5.23 3.19 -8.84
N ASP A 52 -4.90 2.43 -9.89
CA ASP A 52 -5.64 1.27 -10.40
C ASP A 52 -4.84 -0.01 -10.12
N THR A 53 -5.51 -1.14 -9.94
CA THR A 53 -4.81 -2.40 -9.63
C THR A 53 -4.74 -3.36 -10.82
N SER A 54 -3.74 -4.25 -10.84
CA SER A 54 -3.60 -5.27 -11.90
C SER A 54 -2.85 -6.51 -11.43
N SER A 55 -2.95 -7.61 -12.18
CA SER A 55 -2.25 -8.87 -11.92
C SER A 55 -1.16 -9.14 -12.96
N ASP A 56 -0.10 -9.85 -12.56
CA ASP A 56 0.97 -10.33 -13.45
C ASP A 56 1.49 -11.68 -12.98
N LYS A 57 1.57 -12.67 -13.88
CA LYS A 57 2.11 -13.99 -13.59
C LYS A 57 3.64 -13.97 -13.36
N ARG A 58 4.33 -12.91 -13.80
CA ARG A 58 5.79 -12.75 -13.64
C ARG A 58 6.21 -12.09 -12.34
N ALA A 59 5.26 -11.76 -11.45
CA ALA A 59 5.56 -11.21 -10.14
C ALA A 59 6.12 -12.32 -9.20
N THR A 60 7.37 -12.72 -9.36
CA THR A 60 8.03 -13.71 -8.50
C THR A 60 8.47 -13.10 -7.17
N PHE A 61 7.76 -13.37 -6.08
CA PHE A 61 8.15 -12.88 -4.76
C PHE A 61 9.48 -13.53 -4.35
N HIS A 62 10.49 -12.72 -4.07
CA HIS A 62 11.73 -13.22 -3.50
C HIS A 62 11.68 -12.91 -2.00
N PRO A 63 11.58 -13.91 -1.11
CA PRO A 63 11.82 -13.65 0.30
C PRO A 63 13.20 -13.01 0.40
N HIS A 64 13.27 -11.80 0.94
CA HIS A 64 14.54 -11.18 1.23
C HIS A 64 15.30 -12.14 2.17
N GLY A 65 16.53 -12.50 1.82
CA GLY A 65 17.30 -13.50 2.57
C GLY A 65 17.62 -13.01 3.98
N GLU A 66 17.78 -13.93 4.94
CA GLU A 66 17.96 -13.70 6.39
C GLU A 66 19.08 -12.71 6.80
N GLN A 67 19.88 -12.23 5.85
CA GLN A 67 21.02 -11.35 6.09
C GLN A 67 20.66 -9.87 5.96
N VAL A 68 21.25 -9.07 6.85
CA VAL A 68 21.14 -7.61 6.91
C VAL A 68 21.79 -7.02 5.65
N CYS A 69 21.00 -6.48 4.74
CA CYS A 69 21.52 -5.69 3.62
C CYS A 69 22.23 -4.44 4.18
N ALA A 70 23.45 -4.15 3.70
CA ALA A 70 24.25 -2.98 4.09
C ALA A 70 23.53 -1.63 3.88
N SER A 71 22.47 -1.60 3.07
CA SER A 71 21.56 -0.46 2.89
C SER A 71 20.46 -0.34 3.97
N GLY A 72 20.53 -1.12 5.06
CA GLY A 72 19.48 -1.17 6.10
C GLY A 72 18.20 -1.90 5.68
N CYS A 73 18.19 -2.58 4.53
CA CYS A 73 17.10 -3.43 4.05
C CYS A 73 17.17 -4.84 4.66
N ALA A 74 17.39 -4.93 5.97
CA ALA A 74 17.40 -6.22 6.66
C ALA A 74 15.97 -6.79 6.71
N VAL A 75 15.86 -8.11 6.57
CA VAL A 75 14.63 -8.88 6.83
C VAL A 75 14.04 -8.58 8.21
N SER A 76 14.89 -8.23 9.19
CA SER A 76 14.49 -7.78 10.52
C SER A 76 13.65 -6.48 10.53
N ARG A 77 13.45 -5.83 9.38
CA ARG A 77 12.58 -4.67 9.19
C ARG A 77 11.67 -4.80 7.97
N HIS A 78 11.35 -6.03 7.54
CA HIS A 78 10.22 -6.20 6.64
C HIS A 78 8.98 -5.61 7.35
N PRO A 79 8.22 -4.70 6.71
CA PRO A 79 7.14 -3.99 7.40
C PRO A 79 6.01 -4.91 7.89
N THR A 80 6.02 -6.18 7.47
CA THR A 80 4.98 -7.18 7.75
C THR A 80 5.56 -8.27 8.62
N ASP A 81 4.97 -8.44 9.79
CA ASP A 81 5.28 -9.57 10.69
C ASP A 81 4.92 -10.92 10.04
N THR A 82 5.36 -12.00 10.68
CA THR A 82 4.91 -13.35 10.34
C THR A 82 3.44 -13.54 10.72
N LEU A 83 2.64 -14.01 9.75
CA LEU A 83 1.28 -14.48 9.98
C LEU A 83 1.36 -15.88 10.60
N THR A 84 1.04 -16.01 11.88
CA THR A 84 0.96 -17.33 12.53
C THR A 84 -0.34 -18.04 12.15
N PRO A 85 -0.39 -19.39 12.23
CA PRO A 85 -1.62 -20.15 11.98
C PRO A 85 -2.80 -19.67 12.84
N GLU A 86 -2.58 -19.34 14.11
CA GLU A 86 -3.62 -18.89 15.04
C GLU A 86 -4.20 -17.54 14.60
N ARG A 87 -3.34 -16.59 14.21
CA ARG A 87 -3.79 -15.29 13.67
C ARG A 87 -4.52 -15.46 12.34
N PHE A 88 -4.02 -16.34 11.47
CA PHE A 88 -4.71 -16.67 10.22
C PHE A 88 -6.12 -17.19 10.48
N HIS A 89 -6.29 -18.18 11.36
CA HIS A 89 -7.61 -18.73 11.69
C HIS A 89 -8.54 -17.68 12.30
N GLN A 90 -8.04 -16.79 13.16
CA GLN A 90 -8.85 -15.70 13.72
C GLN A 90 -9.37 -14.74 12.63
N PHE A 91 -8.54 -14.38 11.66
CA PHE A 91 -8.98 -13.53 10.55
C PHE A 91 -9.90 -14.28 9.58
N ALA A 92 -9.57 -15.53 9.26
CA ALA A 92 -10.35 -16.41 8.41
C ALA A 92 -11.77 -16.61 8.94
N GLU A 93 -11.92 -16.96 10.23
CA GLU A 93 -13.22 -17.16 10.88
C GLU A 93 -14.08 -15.90 10.82
N ARG A 94 -13.49 -14.73 11.16
CA ARG A 94 -14.22 -13.44 11.09
C ARG A 94 -14.62 -13.10 9.67
N PHE A 95 -13.73 -13.32 8.70
CA PHE A 95 -14.01 -13.07 7.30
C PHE A 95 -15.07 -14.04 6.73
N ASP A 96 -15.17 -15.25 7.28
CA ASP A 96 -16.13 -16.26 6.81
C ASP A 96 -17.54 -16.12 7.41
N GLN A 97 -17.73 -15.20 8.37
CA GLN A 97 -19.05 -14.95 8.96
C GLN A 97 -20.08 -14.55 7.89
N PRO A 98 -21.34 -15.00 8.00
CA PRO A 98 -22.38 -14.65 7.06
C PRO A 98 -22.71 -13.15 7.15
N GLY A 99 -22.98 -12.51 6.00
CA GLY A 99 -23.34 -11.10 5.94
C GLY A 99 -22.98 -10.47 4.60
N ASP A 100 -23.29 -9.18 4.44
CA ASP A 100 -22.81 -8.39 3.31
C ASP A 100 -21.52 -7.64 3.71
N LEU A 101 -20.45 -7.88 2.95
CA LEU A 101 -19.12 -7.32 3.20
C LEU A 101 -19.12 -5.78 3.20
N ALA A 102 -20.00 -5.16 2.40
CA ALA A 102 -20.10 -3.69 2.34
C ALA A 102 -20.68 -3.07 3.62
N SER A 103 -21.47 -3.85 4.38
CA SER A 103 -22.16 -3.40 5.59
C SER A 103 -21.51 -3.87 6.90
N ASP A 104 -20.61 -4.85 6.82
CA ASP A 104 -19.94 -5.45 7.97
C ASP A 104 -18.47 -5.03 8.06
N HIS A 105 -18.23 -3.99 8.85
CA HIS A 105 -16.88 -3.44 9.07
C HIS A 105 -15.91 -4.47 9.68
N LYS A 106 -16.36 -5.36 10.56
CA LYS A 106 -15.46 -6.36 11.18
C LYS A 106 -14.99 -7.38 10.16
N ARG A 107 -15.89 -7.77 9.27
CA ARG A 107 -15.60 -8.69 8.18
C ARG A 107 -14.69 -8.06 7.14
N LEU A 108 -14.90 -6.77 6.83
CA LEU A 108 -14.02 -5.99 5.97
C LEU A 108 -12.62 -5.83 6.58
N ASP A 109 -12.51 -5.53 7.88
CA ASP A 109 -11.22 -5.42 8.57
C ASP A 109 -10.46 -6.76 8.60
N ALA A 110 -11.18 -7.88 8.71
CA ALA A 110 -10.60 -9.21 8.61
C ALA A 110 -10.06 -9.50 7.19
N LEU A 111 -10.80 -9.12 6.15
CA LEU A 111 -10.31 -9.18 4.77
C LEU A 111 -9.09 -8.29 4.58
N ASP A 112 -9.14 -7.04 5.03
CA ASP A 112 -8.01 -6.10 4.96
C ASP A 112 -6.76 -6.68 5.63
N SER A 113 -6.93 -7.32 6.79
CA SER A 113 -5.85 -8.01 7.51
C SER A 113 -5.28 -9.18 6.71
N LEU A 114 -6.14 -10.02 6.11
CA LEU A 114 -5.69 -11.12 5.25
C LEU A 114 -4.94 -10.61 4.01
N LEU A 115 -5.38 -9.49 3.42
CA LEU A 115 -4.71 -8.86 2.28
C LEU A 115 -3.38 -8.21 2.66
N TYR A 116 -3.28 -7.63 3.86
CA TYR A 116 -2.04 -7.08 4.40
C TYR A 116 -0.91 -8.11 4.46
N TYR A 117 -1.23 -9.36 4.82
CA TYR A 117 -0.28 -10.47 4.84
C TYR A 117 -0.01 -11.12 3.47
N GLY A 118 -0.83 -10.82 2.45
CA GLY A 118 -0.59 -11.11 1.04
C GLY A 118 -0.10 -12.53 0.77
N PRO A 119 1.17 -12.74 0.33
CA PRO A 119 1.71 -14.07 0.05
C PRO A 119 1.62 -15.07 1.20
N GLN A 120 1.74 -14.61 2.45
CA GLN A 120 1.63 -15.49 3.62
C GLN A 120 0.20 -16.05 3.73
N THR A 121 -0.81 -15.23 3.45
CA THR A 121 -2.21 -15.67 3.40
C THR A 121 -2.45 -16.69 2.28
N SER A 122 -1.88 -16.47 1.10
CA SER A 122 -1.96 -17.46 0.00
C SER A 122 -1.37 -18.81 0.40
N HIS A 123 -0.23 -18.81 1.11
CA HIS A 123 0.37 -20.04 1.64
C HIS A 123 -0.53 -20.70 2.70
N MET A 124 -1.08 -19.92 3.64
CA MET A 124 -2.00 -20.44 4.65
C MET A 124 -3.27 -21.06 4.06
N LEU A 125 -3.80 -20.52 2.96
CA LEU A 125 -4.94 -21.12 2.24
C LEU A 125 -4.62 -22.49 1.64
N LEU A 126 -3.38 -22.73 1.23
CA LEU A 126 -2.95 -24.05 0.75
C LEU A 126 -2.79 -25.04 1.90
N GLN A 127 -2.29 -24.55 3.04
CA GLN A 127 -2.07 -25.37 4.23
C GLN A 127 -3.38 -25.71 4.97
N PHE A 128 -4.35 -24.80 4.96
CA PHE A 128 -5.62 -24.92 5.67
C PHE A 128 -6.81 -24.67 4.71
N PRO A 129 -7.06 -25.57 3.74
CA PRO A 129 -8.05 -25.34 2.68
C PRO A 129 -9.49 -25.19 3.18
N ASN A 130 -9.80 -25.70 4.38
CA ASN A 130 -11.14 -25.65 4.98
C ASN A 130 -11.28 -24.54 6.03
N ALA A 131 -10.32 -23.61 6.14
CA ALA A 131 -10.38 -22.53 7.13
C ALA A 131 -11.44 -21.46 6.82
N ILE A 132 -11.88 -21.41 5.56
CA ILE A 132 -12.85 -20.45 5.02
C ILE A 132 -13.73 -21.22 4.03
N SER A 133 -15.02 -20.92 3.93
CA SER A 133 -15.90 -21.46 2.90
C SER A 133 -15.37 -21.22 1.48
N ASP A 134 -15.63 -22.14 0.54
CA ASP A 134 -15.13 -22.05 -0.83
C ASP A 134 -15.44 -20.71 -1.50
N ARG A 135 -16.67 -20.19 -1.28
CA ARG A 135 -17.10 -18.89 -1.80
C ARG A 135 -16.18 -17.75 -1.34
N ASN A 136 -15.90 -17.67 -0.04
CA ASN A 136 -15.07 -16.59 0.50
C ASN A 136 -13.60 -16.83 0.21
N ALA A 137 -13.15 -18.09 0.12
CA ALA A 137 -11.81 -18.42 -0.35
C ALA A 137 -11.58 -17.94 -1.79
N ASP A 138 -12.56 -18.06 -2.68
CA ASP A 138 -12.45 -17.56 -4.05
C ASP A 138 -12.38 -16.03 -4.11
N VAL A 139 -13.20 -15.32 -3.33
CA VAL A 139 -13.12 -13.84 -3.19
C VAL A 139 -11.74 -13.42 -2.68
N LEU A 140 -11.22 -14.11 -1.67
CA LEU A 140 -9.90 -13.81 -1.11
C LEU A 140 -8.79 -14.08 -2.15
N ARG A 141 -8.85 -15.20 -2.88
CA ARG A 141 -7.90 -15.52 -3.96
C ARG A 141 -7.95 -14.49 -5.09
N GLU A 142 -9.13 -14.03 -5.48
CA GLU A 142 -9.30 -12.97 -6.48
C GLU A 142 -8.55 -11.71 -6.03
N HIS A 143 -8.77 -11.24 -4.81
CA HIS A 143 -8.04 -10.10 -4.30
C HIS A 143 -6.54 -10.36 -4.17
N LEU A 144 -6.11 -11.52 -3.67
CA LEU A 144 -4.68 -11.88 -3.55
C LEU A 144 -3.97 -12.02 -4.91
N SER A 145 -4.71 -12.25 -5.99
CA SER A 145 -4.17 -12.30 -7.35
C SER A 145 -3.70 -10.94 -7.87
N VAL A 146 -4.14 -9.85 -7.22
CA VAL A 146 -3.73 -8.49 -7.52
C VAL A 146 -2.33 -8.24 -6.96
N THR A 147 -1.34 -8.16 -7.84
CA THR A 147 0.08 -8.05 -7.47
C THR A 147 0.68 -6.67 -7.71
N HIS A 148 -0.02 -5.80 -8.45
CA HIS A 148 0.47 -4.49 -8.82
C HIS A 148 -0.57 -3.41 -8.58
N VAL A 149 -0.07 -2.20 -8.39
CA VAL A 149 -0.83 -0.96 -8.42
C VAL A 149 -0.19 0.01 -9.39
N ARG A 150 -1.00 0.77 -10.11
CA ARG A 150 -0.57 1.95 -10.85
C ARG A 150 -0.62 3.12 -9.89
N LEU A 151 0.46 3.85 -9.67
CA LEU A 151 0.44 5.03 -8.83
C LEU A 151 1.01 6.24 -9.56
N SER A 152 0.54 7.42 -9.20
CA SER A 152 1.20 8.68 -9.50
C SER A 152 1.51 9.41 -8.21
N ILE A 153 2.62 10.13 -8.17
CA ILE A 153 3.03 10.97 -7.04
C ILE A 153 3.22 12.37 -7.58
N ARG A 154 2.80 13.38 -6.82
CA ARG A 154 3.00 14.80 -7.14
C ARG A 154 3.52 15.51 -5.90
N VAL A 155 4.48 16.41 -6.10
CA VAL A 155 4.97 17.34 -5.10
C VAL A 155 4.43 18.72 -5.48
N VAL A 156 3.61 19.27 -4.60
CA VAL A 156 2.89 20.53 -4.83
C VAL A 156 3.40 21.57 -3.83
N ASP A 157 3.76 22.76 -4.31
CA ASP A 157 4.18 23.85 -3.42
C ASP A 157 3.00 24.55 -2.73
N GLU A 158 3.30 25.51 -1.85
CA GLU A 158 2.31 26.31 -1.10
C GLU A 158 1.32 27.06 -2.01
N ALA A 159 1.70 27.35 -3.26
CA ALA A 159 0.86 28.02 -4.24
C ALA A 159 0.02 27.03 -5.08
N GLY A 160 0.10 25.72 -4.82
CA GLY A 160 -0.61 24.70 -5.59
C GLY A 160 0.08 24.28 -6.89
N THR A 161 1.33 24.71 -7.13
CA THR A 161 2.08 24.40 -8.35
C THR A 161 2.78 23.05 -8.22
N ILE A 162 2.62 22.16 -9.20
CA ILE A 162 3.35 20.89 -9.26
C ILE A 162 4.81 21.17 -9.61
N ARG A 163 5.73 20.81 -8.72
CA ARG A 163 7.18 21.00 -8.91
C ARG A 163 7.91 19.74 -9.36
N SER A 164 7.37 18.58 -9.01
CA SER A 164 7.90 17.27 -9.36
C SER A 164 6.78 16.25 -9.38
N TRP A 165 6.82 15.28 -10.29
CA TRP A 165 5.82 14.22 -10.38
C TRP A 165 6.39 12.91 -10.88
N ILE A 166 5.68 11.83 -10.55
CA ILE A 166 5.83 10.52 -11.14
C ILE A 166 4.58 10.28 -11.98
N PRO A 167 4.69 10.08 -13.31
CA PRO A 167 3.54 9.75 -14.14
C PRO A 167 2.91 8.44 -13.66
N PRO A 168 1.65 8.13 -14.02
CA PRO A 168 1.01 6.88 -13.63
C PRO A 168 1.87 5.65 -13.96
N THR A 169 2.49 5.09 -12.93
CA THR A 169 3.53 4.06 -13.02
C THR A 169 3.04 2.80 -12.35
N ARG A 170 3.14 1.68 -13.07
CA ARG A 170 2.78 0.37 -12.53
C ARG A 170 3.92 -0.15 -11.64
N VAL A 171 3.64 -0.36 -10.36
CA VAL A 171 4.57 -0.92 -9.39
C VAL A 171 4.02 -2.18 -8.73
N PRO A 172 4.88 -3.16 -8.43
CA PRO A 172 4.50 -4.33 -7.63
C PRO A 172 4.30 -3.96 -6.15
N PHE A 173 3.39 -4.66 -5.47
CA PHE A 173 3.28 -4.61 -4.01
C PHE A 173 4.47 -5.29 -3.33
N ASP A 174 4.79 -4.82 -2.12
CA ASP A 174 5.79 -5.38 -1.21
C ASP A 174 7.20 -5.51 -1.84
N ARG A 175 7.51 -4.67 -2.83
CA ARG A 175 8.86 -4.55 -3.39
C ARG A 175 9.33 -3.12 -3.41
N ARG A 176 10.63 -2.95 -3.16
CA ARG A 176 11.30 -1.68 -3.38
C ARG A 176 11.28 -1.37 -4.88
N HIS A 177 10.84 -0.16 -5.20
CA HIS A 177 10.85 0.39 -6.54
C HIS A 177 11.65 1.70 -6.52
N VAL A 178 12.41 1.93 -7.58
CA VAL A 178 13.11 3.20 -7.79
C VAL A 178 12.30 3.99 -8.80
N PHE A 179 11.92 5.20 -8.41
CA PHE A 179 11.14 6.09 -9.26
C PHE A 179 12.06 7.18 -9.81
N GLN A 180 11.95 7.40 -11.12
CA GLN A 180 12.51 8.56 -11.77
C GLN A 180 11.43 9.63 -11.79
N MET A 181 11.61 10.70 -11.02
CA MET A 181 10.68 11.81 -11.01
C MET A 181 10.95 12.75 -12.18
N GLU A 182 9.90 13.20 -12.83
CA GLU A 182 9.93 14.36 -13.71
C GLU A 182 9.90 15.63 -12.84
N THR A 183 10.68 16.65 -13.20
CA THR A 183 10.79 17.88 -12.40
C THR A 183 10.59 19.13 -13.25
N GLU A 184 9.99 20.16 -12.65
CA GLU A 184 9.96 21.51 -13.18
C GLU A 184 10.81 22.42 -12.29
N ARG A 185 11.98 22.84 -12.79
CA ARG A 185 12.90 23.76 -12.11
C ARG A 185 13.42 23.27 -10.75
N LEU A 186 13.41 21.96 -10.52
CA LEU A 186 14.11 21.29 -9.43
C LEU A 186 15.25 20.42 -9.98
N GLN A 187 16.25 20.15 -9.14
CA GLN A 187 17.30 19.19 -9.50
C GLN A 187 16.68 17.80 -9.73
N PRO A 188 17.27 16.94 -10.58
CA PRO A 188 16.80 15.58 -10.71
C PRO A 188 16.80 14.87 -9.35
N HIS A 189 15.67 14.26 -9.01
CA HIS A 189 15.50 13.53 -7.75
C HIS A 189 15.15 12.08 -8.06
N VAL A 190 15.97 11.18 -7.54
CA VAL A 190 15.65 9.75 -7.52
C VAL A 190 15.07 9.44 -6.15
N THR A 191 13.80 9.05 -6.12
CA THR A 191 13.17 8.50 -4.90
C THR A 191 13.09 6.99 -5.03
N SER A 192 13.15 6.29 -3.91
CA SER A 192 12.94 4.86 -3.90
C SER A 192 12.04 4.51 -2.73
N GLY A 193 11.06 3.67 -2.98
CA GLY A 193 10.08 3.33 -1.97
C GLY A 193 9.49 1.96 -2.12
N THR A 194 8.66 1.58 -1.16
CA THR A 194 7.86 0.37 -1.20
C THR A 194 6.40 0.74 -1.07
N VAL A 195 5.56 0.10 -1.88
CA VAL A 195 4.11 0.20 -1.75
C VAL A 195 3.58 -1.12 -1.25
N LYS A 196 2.74 -1.06 -0.23
CA LYS A 196 2.12 -2.20 0.41
C LYS A 196 0.61 -2.06 0.31
N ARG A 197 -0.06 -3.19 0.05
CA ARG A 197 -1.50 -3.28 0.19
C ARG A 197 -1.84 -3.47 1.67
N VAL A 198 -2.70 -2.62 2.22
CA VAL A 198 -3.16 -2.70 3.62
C VAL A 198 -4.67 -2.86 3.74
N GLY A 199 -5.36 -3.01 2.61
CA GLY A 199 -6.78 -3.31 2.53
C GLY A 199 -7.25 -3.53 1.10
N VAL A 200 -8.55 -3.70 0.91
CA VAL A 200 -9.15 -3.85 -0.42
C VAL A 200 -8.80 -2.64 -1.30
N ASP A 201 -9.01 -1.44 -0.75
CA ASP A 201 -8.87 -0.14 -1.41
C ASP A 201 -7.87 0.79 -0.71
N ARG A 202 -7.03 0.21 0.15
CA ARG A 202 -6.09 0.94 1.02
C ARG A 202 -4.66 0.52 0.72
N LEU A 203 -3.80 1.51 0.59
CA LEU A 203 -2.37 1.34 0.35
C LEU A 203 -1.58 2.09 1.40
N TRP A 204 -0.43 1.53 1.75
CA TRP A 204 0.61 2.22 2.48
C TRP A 204 1.82 2.38 1.57
N ALA A 205 2.43 3.55 1.54
CA ALA A 205 3.63 3.81 0.78
C ALA A 205 4.68 4.44 1.69
N ARG A 206 5.94 4.04 1.47
CA ARG A 206 7.12 4.68 2.06
C ARG A 206 8.06 5.03 0.90
N LEU A 207 8.37 6.32 0.74
CA LEU A 207 9.18 6.88 -0.36
C LEU A 207 10.45 7.56 0.15
#